data_AF-A0A3D2FWL0-F1
#
_entry.id   AF-A0A3D2FWL0-F1
#
_cell.length_a   1.000
_cell.length_b   1.000
_cell.length_c   1.000
_cell.angle_alpha   90.00
_cell.angle_beta   90.00
_cell.angle_gamma   90.00
#
_symmetry.space_group_name_H-M   'P 1'
#
loop_
_entity.id
_entity.type
_entity.pdbx_description
1 polymer ?
#
loop_
_entity_poly.entity_id
_entity_poly.type
_entity_poly.pdbx_seq_one_letter_code
_entity_poly.pdbx_strand_id
1 'polypeptide(L)'
;PDIGGGFGNKVGVYPGYVCSIVASIVTGVPVKWIEDRSDNLMATAFARDYWMKGRISATKDGKITGLHCHTTADHGAFDACADPTKFPAGFMNICTGSYDIPTAYLVVDGIYTNKAPGGVAYRCSFRVTEAAYFIERMIEVLAIKLGMDAAELRAKNFIKKEQFPYQSALGWEYDSGDYHTGWEKALKAVGYEDLRKEQAERVEAFKRGETRTLLGIGLSHFTEIVGAGPVKNCDILGLGMFDSCEIRIHPTGSAIARLGT
;
A
#
# COMPACT_ATOMS: atom_id res chain seq x y z
N PRO A 1 15.61 0.02 -22.99
CA PRO A 1 14.76 0.79 -23.93
C PRO A 1 13.74 1.60 -23.14
N ASP A 2 13.10 2.60 -23.74
CA ASP A 2 12.05 3.36 -23.05
C ASP A 2 10.81 2.49 -22.81
N ILE A 3 10.18 2.65 -21.65
CA ILE A 3 8.94 1.94 -21.25
C ILE A 3 7.86 2.98 -20.95
N GLY A 4 6.75 2.95 -21.69
CA GLY A 4 5.60 3.86 -21.52
C GLY A 4 4.76 3.57 -20.27
N GLY A 5 5.36 3.66 -19.08
CA GLY A 5 4.73 3.35 -17.79
C GLY A 5 4.64 1.85 -17.51
N GLY A 6 4.75 1.48 -16.23
CA GLY A 6 4.71 0.09 -15.76
C GLY A 6 3.70 -0.11 -14.61
N PHE A 7 3.83 0.67 -13.54
CA PHE A 7 2.92 0.65 -12.38
C PHE A 7 2.71 -0.77 -11.80
N GLY A 8 3.76 -1.60 -11.76
CA GLY A 8 3.70 -2.99 -11.30
C GLY A 8 3.25 -3.99 -12.37
N ASN A 9 2.59 -3.56 -13.45
CA ASN A 9 2.09 -4.47 -14.49
C ASN A 9 3.20 -5.15 -15.32
N LYS A 10 4.45 -4.68 -15.22
CA LYS A 10 5.58 -5.13 -16.04
C LYS A 10 6.70 -5.76 -15.20
N VAL A 11 6.38 -6.26 -14.01
CA VAL A 11 7.33 -6.96 -13.13
C VAL A 11 7.44 -8.44 -13.52
N GLY A 12 6.30 -9.12 -13.62
CA GLY A 12 6.24 -10.55 -13.89
C GLY A 12 6.49 -10.92 -15.36
N VAL A 13 6.59 -12.22 -15.61
CA VAL A 13 6.68 -12.80 -16.96
C VAL A 13 5.28 -13.21 -17.41
N TYR A 14 4.90 -12.78 -18.62
CA TYR A 14 3.63 -13.17 -19.24
C TYR A 14 3.81 -14.24 -20.32
N PRO A 15 2.76 -15.02 -20.63
CA PRO A 15 2.79 -16.03 -21.69
C PRO A 15 3.27 -15.48 -23.03
N GLY A 16 2.90 -14.24 -23.39
CA GLY A 16 3.35 -13.61 -24.63
C GLY A 16 4.87 -13.45 -24.75
N TYR A 17 5.58 -13.21 -23.65
CA TYR A 17 7.05 -13.20 -23.64
C TYR A 17 7.61 -14.60 -23.91
N VAL A 18 7.10 -15.62 -23.22
CA VAL A 18 7.58 -17.00 -23.37
C VAL A 18 7.29 -17.52 -24.79
N CYS A 19 6.07 -17.33 -25.29
CA CYS A 19 5.68 -17.78 -26.62
C CYS A 19 6.47 -17.07 -27.74
N SER A 20 6.75 -15.77 -27.62
CA SER A 20 7.57 -15.06 -28.60
C SER A 20 9.04 -15.53 -28.60
N ILE A 21 9.61 -15.82 -27.43
CA ILE A 21 10.94 -16.43 -27.31
C ILE A 21 10.98 -17.81 -27.99
N VAL A 22 10.03 -18.69 -27.66
CA VAL A 22 9.97 -20.04 -28.23
C VAL A 22 9.76 -19.99 -29.74
N ALA A 23 8.84 -19.14 -30.23
CA ALA A 23 8.61 -18.95 -31.65
C ALA A 23 9.89 -18.49 -32.37
N SER A 24 10.61 -17.51 -31.81
CA SER A 24 11.88 -17.04 -32.37
C SER A 24 12.96 -18.13 -32.43
N ILE A 25 13.03 -19.02 -31.43
CA ILE A 25 13.97 -20.16 -31.42
C ILE A 25 13.61 -21.14 -32.53
N VAL A 26 12.34 -21.50 -32.66
CA VAL A 26 11.86 -22.50 -33.62
C VAL A 26 12.00 -22.01 -35.06
N THR A 27 11.70 -20.73 -35.33
CA THR A 27 11.72 -20.19 -36.69
C THR A 27 13.06 -19.60 -37.10
N GLY A 28 13.98 -19.37 -36.15
CA GLY A 28 15.29 -18.76 -36.41
C GLY A 28 15.22 -17.28 -36.82
N VAL A 29 14.11 -16.59 -36.58
CA VAL A 29 13.91 -15.17 -36.91
C VAL A 29 13.28 -14.40 -35.75
N PRO A 30 13.48 -13.07 -35.65
CA PRO A 30 12.86 -12.28 -34.58
C PRO A 30 11.32 -12.32 -34.62
N VAL A 31 10.70 -12.55 -33.47
CA VAL A 31 9.23 -12.53 -33.31
C VAL A 31 8.84 -11.42 -32.35
N LYS A 32 7.94 -10.53 -32.80
CA LYS A 32 7.42 -9.42 -32.00
C LYS A 32 6.02 -9.76 -31.48
N TRP A 33 5.80 -9.59 -30.18
CA TRP A 33 4.49 -9.64 -29.56
C TRP A 33 4.13 -8.27 -28.98
N ILE A 34 2.90 -7.83 -29.23
CA ILE A 34 2.30 -6.63 -28.66
C ILE A 34 0.84 -6.99 -28.38
N GLU A 35 0.44 -6.96 -27.10
CA GLU A 35 -0.96 -7.14 -26.69
C GLU A 35 -1.80 -5.90 -26.99
N ASP A 36 -3.12 -6.08 -27.08
CA ASP A 36 -4.05 -4.97 -27.08
C ASP A 36 -4.47 -4.55 -25.66
N ARG A 37 -5.33 -3.52 -25.56
CA ARG A 37 -5.79 -3.03 -24.27
C ARG A 37 -6.70 -4.02 -23.55
N SER A 38 -7.54 -4.74 -24.27
CA SER A 38 -8.49 -5.69 -23.69
C SER A 38 -7.74 -6.86 -23.08
N ASP A 39 -6.79 -7.43 -23.81
CA ASP A 39 -5.88 -8.48 -23.33
C ASP A 39 -5.11 -8.00 -22.10
N ASN A 40 -4.51 -6.80 -22.16
CA ASN A 40 -3.82 -6.22 -21.00
C ASN A 40 -4.74 -6.19 -19.77
N LEU A 41 -5.98 -5.69 -19.87
CA LEU A 41 -6.85 -5.55 -18.70
C LEU A 41 -7.41 -6.89 -18.18
N MET A 42 -7.55 -7.89 -19.06
CA MET A 42 -8.18 -9.16 -18.71
C MET A 42 -7.20 -10.27 -18.34
N ALA A 43 -5.93 -10.17 -18.73
CA ALA A 43 -4.98 -11.28 -18.65
C ALA A 43 -3.63 -10.93 -18.00
N THR A 44 -3.37 -9.66 -17.67
CA THR A 44 -2.15 -9.27 -16.92
C THR A 44 -2.45 -9.05 -15.43
N ALA A 45 -1.42 -8.68 -14.66
CA ALA A 45 -1.53 -8.58 -13.20
C ALA A 45 -2.64 -7.61 -12.75
N PHE A 46 -3.72 -8.14 -12.16
CA PHE A 46 -4.69 -7.32 -11.44
C PHE A 46 -4.08 -6.77 -10.13
N ALA A 47 -4.78 -5.84 -9.49
CA ALA A 47 -4.38 -5.27 -8.21
C ALA A 47 -5.49 -5.38 -7.15
N ARG A 48 -5.12 -5.47 -5.87
CA ARG A 48 -6.03 -5.50 -4.69
C ARG A 48 -6.73 -6.85 -4.47
N ASP A 49 -8.04 -6.89 -4.64
CA ASP A 49 -8.96 -8.00 -4.31
C ASP A 49 -8.74 -8.64 -2.92
N TYR A 50 -8.53 -7.77 -1.92
CA TYR A 50 -8.46 -8.12 -0.50
C TYR A 50 -9.79 -7.81 0.20
N TRP A 51 -10.32 -8.81 0.90
CA TRP A 51 -11.56 -8.71 1.67
C TRP A 51 -11.20 -8.73 3.15
N MET A 52 -11.16 -7.54 3.75
CA MET A 52 -10.56 -7.34 5.07
C MET A 52 -11.61 -7.19 6.17
N LYS A 53 -11.54 -8.05 7.18
CA LYS A 53 -12.38 -8.02 8.37
C LYS A 53 -11.56 -7.59 9.59
N GLY A 54 -11.80 -6.35 10.03
CA GLY A 54 -11.08 -5.73 11.14
C GLY A 54 -11.81 -5.79 12.47
N ARG A 55 -11.04 -5.86 13.56
CA ARG A 55 -11.45 -5.48 14.91
C ARG A 55 -10.41 -4.54 15.49
N ILE A 56 -10.87 -3.46 16.11
CA ILE A 56 -10.01 -2.50 16.82
C ILE A 56 -10.56 -2.34 18.23
N SER A 57 -9.68 -2.38 19.23
CA SER A 57 -10.04 -2.14 20.63
C SER A 57 -9.46 -0.82 21.09
N ALA A 58 -10.24 -0.06 21.85
CA ALA A 58 -9.82 1.20 22.43
C ALA A 58 -10.52 1.44 23.77
N THR A 59 -9.93 2.30 24.59
CA THR A 59 -10.59 2.88 25.76
C THR A 59 -11.69 3.86 25.32
N LYS A 60 -12.59 4.22 26.25
CA LYS A 60 -13.65 5.21 25.97
C LYS A 60 -13.10 6.60 25.62
N ASP A 61 -11.93 6.94 26.13
CA ASP A 61 -11.23 8.18 25.80
C ASP A 61 -10.39 8.07 24.52
N GLY A 62 -10.43 6.93 23.81
CA GLY A 62 -9.85 6.82 22.47
C GLY A 62 -8.38 6.39 22.42
N LYS A 63 -7.77 5.86 23.48
CA LYS A 63 -6.46 5.18 23.36
C LYS A 63 -6.66 3.78 22.79
N ILE A 64 -6.04 3.50 21.64
CA ILE A 64 -6.10 2.20 20.97
C ILE A 64 -5.25 1.19 21.74
N THR A 65 -5.80 0.00 21.96
CA THR A 65 -5.17 -1.06 22.75
C THR A 65 -4.89 -2.33 21.94
N GLY A 66 -5.49 -2.48 20.76
CA GLY A 66 -5.28 -3.68 19.96
C GLY A 66 -5.92 -3.62 18.57
N LEU A 67 -5.34 -4.41 17.66
CA LEU A 67 -5.80 -4.52 16.28
C LEU A 67 -5.81 -5.99 15.84
N HIS A 68 -6.88 -6.42 15.19
CA HIS A 68 -6.96 -7.74 14.57
C HIS A 68 -7.47 -7.59 13.15
N CYS A 69 -6.75 -8.16 12.19
CA CYS A 69 -7.15 -8.21 10.78
C CYS A 69 -7.18 -9.66 10.30
N HIS A 70 -8.34 -10.07 9.77
CA HIS A 70 -8.45 -11.29 8.98
C HIS A 70 -8.79 -10.90 7.55
N THR A 71 -7.99 -11.38 6.60
CA THR A 71 -8.11 -11.03 5.19
C THR A 71 -8.32 -12.29 4.37
N THR A 72 -9.34 -12.29 3.51
CA THR A 72 -9.42 -13.24 2.40
C THR A 72 -8.86 -12.56 1.15
N ALA A 73 -7.86 -13.16 0.53
CA ALA A 73 -7.18 -12.67 -0.65
C ALA A 73 -7.58 -13.55 -1.85
N ASP A 74 -8.22 -12.96 -2.85
CA ASP A 74 -8.49 -13.65 -4.12
C ASP A 74 -7.28 -13.50 -5.04
N HIS A 75 -6.62 -14.60 -5.40
CA HIS A 75 -5.41 -14.60 -6.25
C HIS A 75 -5.70 -14.96 -7.71
N GLY A 76 -6.98 -15.19 -8.07
CA GLY A 76 -7.34 -15.72 -9.38
C GLY A 76 -6.95 -17.19 -9.56
N ALA A 77 -6.72 -17.63 -10.79
CA ALA A 77 -6.56 -19.05 -11.10
C ALA A 77 -5.18 -19.61 -10.74
N PHE A 78 -4.17 -18.73 -10.65
CA PHE A 78 -2.79 -19.07 -10.31
C PHE A 78 -2.24 -18.00 -9.38
N ASP A 79 -1.44 -18.40 -8.41
CA ASP A 79 -0.74 -17.41 -7.58
C ASP A 79 0.47 -16.88 -8.35
N ALA A 80 0.27 -15.73 -9.01
CA ALA A 80 1.33 -14.95 -9.65
C ALA A 80 1.54 -13.60 -8.95
N CYS A 81 1.19 -13.53 -7.65
CA CYS A 81 1.37 -12.32 -6.86
C CYS A 81 2.88 -12.03 -6.71
N ALA A 82 3.30 -10.85 -7.17
CA ALA A 82 4.71 -10.48 -7.20
C ALA A 82 5.19 -9.99 -5.83
N ASP A 83 5.63 -10.92 -4.97
CA ASP A 83 6.10 -10.62 -3.61
C ASP A 83 7.51 -11.17 -3.35
N PRO A 84 8.23 -10.63 -2.35
CA PRO A 84 9.39 -11.32 -1.81
C PRO A 84 8.98 -12.71 -1.30
N THR A 85 9.79 -13.74 -1.58
CA THR A 85 9.39 -15.16 -1.46
C THR A 85 8.84 -15.55 -0.07
N LYS A 86 9.26 -14.86 0.99
CA LYS A 86 8.86 -15.13 2.38
C LYS A 86 7.60 -14.37 2.82
N PHE A 87 7.03 -13.54 1.95
CA PHE A 87 5.92 -12.63 2.25
C PHE A 87 4.75 -12.89 1.31
N PRO A 88 4.01 -14.01 1.46
CA PRO A 88 2.91 -14.37 0.56
C PRO A 88 1.71 -13.39 0.60
N ALA A 89 1.68 -12.49 1.58
CA ALA A 89 0.71 -11.40 1.69
C ALA A 89 1.38 -10.01 1.59
N GLY A 90 2.55 -9.95 0.97
CA GLY A 90 3.43 -8.79 0.96
C GLY A 90 3.71 -8.26 2.36
N PHE A 91 3.77 -6.94 2.46
CA PHE A 91 3.96 -6.18 3.69
C PHE A 91 2.63 -5.72 4.30
N MET A 92 1.55 -6.48 4.10
CA MET A 92 0.24 -6.23 4.74
C MET A 92 0.37 -6.09 6.27
N ASN A 93 1.38 -6.70 6.89
CA ASN A 93 1.67 -6.59 8.31
C ASN A 93 2.15 -5.19 8.77
N ILE A 94 2.24 -4.19 7.90
CA ILE A 94 2.31 -2.77 8.33
C ILE A 94 0.94 -2.19 8.72
N CYS A 95 -0.14 -2.98 8.71
CA CYS A 95 -1.51 -2.52 8.92
C CYS A 95 -1.82 -1.94 10.31
N THR A 96 -0.86 -1.84 11.23
CA THR A 96 -0.98 -0.99 12.43
C THR A 96 -0.78 0.49 12.11
N GLY A 97 -0.23 0.82 10.93
CA GLY A 97 -0.11 2.16 10.40
C GLY A 97 0.78 3.06 11.25
N SER A 98 0.38 4.34 11.35
CA SER A 98 1.10 5.38 12.09
C SER A 98 0.81 5.39 13.59
N TYR A 99 0.11 4.39 14.12
CA TYR A 99 -0.45 4.40 15.47
C TYR A 99 0.34 3.52 16.44
N ASP A 100 0.54 4.03 17.65
CA ASP A 100 1.14 3.32 18.76
C ASP A 100 0.13 2.33 19.36
N ILE A 101 0.08 1.13 18.77
CA ILE A 101 -0.80 0.02 19.13
C ILE A 101 0.05 -1.08 19.77
N PRO A 102 -0.20 -1.46 21.04
CA PRO A 102 0.71 -2.35 21.78
C PRO A 102 0.62 -3.83 21.37
N THR A 103 -0.46 -4.24 20.71
CA THR A 103 -0.63 -5.63 20.27
C THR A 103 -1.48 -5.69 19.02
N ALA A 104 -1.08 -6.52 18.07
CA ALA A 104 -1.84 -6.74 16.86
C ALA A 104 -1.71 -8.18 16.36
N TYR A 105 -2.67 -8.60 15.54
CA TYR A 105 -2.67 -9.91 14.88
C TYR A 105 -3.21 -9.79 13.46
N LEU A 106 -2.52 -10.40 12.50
CA LEU A 106 -2.88 -10.43 11.08
C LEU A 106 -2.93 -11.88 10.60
N VAL A 107 -4.01 -12.23 9.92
CA VAL A 107 -4.18 -13.50 9.19
C VAL A 107 -4.61 -13.19 7.76
N VAL A 108 -4.02 -13.90 6.80
CA VAL A 108 -4.38 -13.80 5.38
C VAL A 108 -4.59 -15.21 4.83
N ASP A 109 -5.79 -15.47 4.29
CA ASP A 109 -6.12 -16.69 3.57
C ASP A 109 -6.16 -16.39 2.07
N GLY A 110 -5.22 -16.95 1.30
CA GLY A 110 -5.22 -16.89 -0.16
C GLY A 110 -6.14 -17.96 -0.75
N ILE A 111 -6.98 -17.58 -1.71
CA ILE A 111 -7.90 -18.49 -2.41
C ILE A 111 -7.71 -18.42 -3.93
N TYR A 112 -7.98 -19.54 -4.60
CA TYR A 112 -8.04 -19.61 -6.06
C TYR A 112 -9.47 -19.40 -6.57
N THR A 113 -9.59 -18.69 -7.68
CA THR A 113 -10.87 -18.43 -8.38
C THR A 113 -10.68 -18.44 -9.89
N ASN A 114 -11.77 -18.43 -10.66
CA ASN A 114 -11.72 -18.36 -12.14
C ASN A 114 -11.48 -16.93 -12.66
N LYS A 115 -10.41 -16.27 -12.18
CA LYS A 115 -9.98 -14.92 -12.59
C LYS A 115 -8.52 -14.93 -13.07
N ALA A 116 -8.11 -13.86 -13.73
CA ALA A 116 -6.70 -13.65 -14.08
C ALA A 116 -5.81 -13.60 -12.82
N PRO A 117 -4.56 -14.07 -12.89
CA PRO A 117 -3.65 -14.05 -11.76
C PRO A 117 -3.05 -12.65 -11.54
N GLY A 118 -2.59 -12.37 -10.33
CA GLY A 118 -2.03 -11.06 -9.96
C GLY A 118 -2.18 -10.77 -8.48
N GLY A 119 -2.44 -9.51 -8.15
CA GLY A 119 -2.68 -9.04 -6.79
C GLY A 119 -1.76 -7.88 -6.39
N VAL A 120 -0.44 -8.11 -6.43
CA VAL A 120 0.56 -7.06 -6.25
C VAL A 120 0.84 -6.34 -7.57
N ALA A 121 0.16 -5.22 -7.72
CA ALA A 121 0.40 -4.25 -8.80
C ALA A 121 -0.10 -2.86 -8.37
N TYR A 122 0.07 -1.88 -9.24
CA TYR A 122 -0.55 -0.56 -9.16
C TYR A 122 -0.20 0.20 -7.87
N ARG A 123 1.11 0.43 -7.70
CA ARG A 123 1.70 1.24 -6.61
C ARG A 123 1.35 0.73 -5.21
N CYS A 124 1.24 -0.58 -5.03
CA CYS A 124 0.82 -1.17 -3.75
C CYS A 124 1.96 -1.40 -2.76
N SER A 125 3.22 -1.31 -3.18
CA SER A 125 4.39 -1.58 -2.34
C SER A 125 4.28 -2.90 -1.58
N PHE A 126 3.85 -3.97 -2.26
CA PHE A 126 3.58 -5.27 -1.64
C PHE A 126 2.45 -5.17 -0.60
N ARG A 127 1.22 -4.87 -1.04
CA ARG A 127 0.00 -4.83 -0.19
C ARG A 127 -0.08 -3.72 0.87
N VAL A 128 0.83 -2.76 0.88
CA VAL A 128 0.76 -1.59 1.77
C VAL A 128 -0.47 -0.72 1.47
N THR A 129 -0.93 -0.68 0.21
CA THR A 129 -2.18 0.04 -0.11
C THR A 129 -3.39 -0.51 0.65
N GLU A 130 -3.49 -1.83 0.77
CA GLU A 130 -4.53 -2.53 1.52
C GLU A 130 -4.34 -2.32 3.03
N ALA A 131 -3.11 -2.36 3.52
CA ALA A 131 -2.77 -2.10 4.91
C ALA A 131 -3.14 -0.68 5.36
N ALA A 132 -2.75 0.33 4.57
CA ALA A 132 -3.06 1.73 4.83
C ALA A 132 -4.57 2.00 4.73
N TYR A 133 -5.23 1.44 3.71
CA TYR A 133 -6.69 1.54 3.58
C TYR A 133 -7.39 0.94 4.80
N PHE A 134 -6.98 -0.25 5.22
CA PHE A 134 -7.55 -0.95 6.36
C PHE A 134 -7.49 -0.10 7.63
N ILE A 135 -6.29 0.34 8.02
CA ILE A 135 -6.12 1.04 9.29
C ILE A 135 -6.82 2.40 9.28
N GLU A 136 -6.69 3.17 8.20
CA GLU A 136 -7.32 4.49 8.13
C GLU A 136 -8.85 4.39 8.16
N ARG A 137 -9.43 3.36 7.54
CA ARG A 137 -10.87 3.08 7.64
C ARG A 137 -11.28 2.62 9.02
N MET A 138 -10.46 1.79 9.70
CA MET A 138 -10.74 1.34 11.06
C MET A 138 -10.72 2.51 12.05
N ILE A 139 -9.83 3.48 11.87
CA ILE A 139 -9.77 4.70 12.67
C ILE A 139 -11.01 5.56 12.47
N GLU A 140 -11.47 5.77 11.23
CA GLU A 140 -12.73 6.49 10.96
C GLU A 140 -13.93 5.81 11.63
N VAL A 141 -14.06 4.49 11.50
CA VAL A 141 -15.15 3.72 12.12
C VAL A 141 -15.07 3.81 13.65
N LEU A 142 -13.86 3.76 14.23
CA LEU A 142 -13.67 3.91 15.66
C LEU A 142 -14.05 5.32 16.14
N ALA A 143 -13.64 6.37 15.43
CA ALA A 143 -13.99 7.76 15.74
C ALA A 143 -15.50 7.95 15.78
N ILE A 144 -16.22 7.42 14.78
CA ILE A 144 -17.70 7.44 14.74
C ILE A 144 -18.29 6.74 15.97
N LYS A 145 -17.79 5.56 16.34
CA LYS A 145 -18.29 4.80 17.50
C LYS A 145 -18.02 5.47 18.84
N LEU A 146 -16.92 6.22 18.94
CA LEU A 146 -16.56 6.97 20.14
C LEU A 146 -17.22 8.35 20.20
N GLY A 147 -17.80 8.84 19.10
CA GLY A 147 -18.26 10.23 18.99
C GLY A 147 -17.11 11.24 19.07
N MET A 148 -15.93 10.85 18.59
CA MET A 148 -14.70 11.65 18.63
C MET A 148 -14.37 12.18 17.23
N ASP A 149 -13.74 13.35 17.14
CA ASP A 149 -13.20 13.82 15.87
C ASP A 149 -12.07 12.89 15.39
N ALA A 150 -12.14 12.45 14.14
CA ALA A 150 -11.19 11.47 13.62
C ALA A 150 -9.76 12.02 13.50
N ALA A 151 -9.56 13.35 13.44
CA ALA A 151 -8.24 13.96 13.47
C ALA A 151 -7.64 13.99 14.88
N GLU A 152 -8.47 14.23 15.89
CA GLU A 152 -8.07 14.14 17.29
C GLU A 152 -7.69 12.70 17.65
N LEU A 153 -8.52 11.72 17.26
CA LEU A 153 -8.26 10.31 17.52
C LEU A 153 -6.91 9.86 16.93
N ARG A 154 -6.57 10.34 15.72
CA ARG A 154 -5.27 10.07 15.10
C ARG A 154 -4.12 10.68 15.91
N ALA A 155 -4.19 11.98 16.18
CA ALA A 155 -3.16 12.70 16.94
C ALA A 155 -2.92 12.09 18.33
N LYS A 156 -3.98 11.61 18.98
CA LYS A 156 -3.92 10.93 20.29
C LYS A 156 -3.15 9.60 20.25
N ASN A 157 -3.16 8.92 19.10
CA ASN A 157 -2.60 7.58 18.96
C ASN A 157 -1.35 7.51 18.08
N PHE A 158 -0.90 8.61 17.46
CA PHE A 158 0.33 8.57 16.67
C PHE A 158 1.53 8.09 17.47
N ILE A 159 2.40 7.34 16.79
CA ILE A 159 3.76 7.10 17.24
C ILE A 159 4.47 8.45 17.33
N LYS A 160 5.07 8.73 18.49
CA LYS A 160 5.76 10.01 18.72
C LYS A 160 7.14 10.00 18.09
N LYS A 161 7.63 11.19 17.77
CA LYS A 161 8.95 11.39 17.14
C LYS A 161 10.10 10.74 17.92
N GLU A 162 10.06 10.85 19.24
CA GLU A 162 11.05 10.29 20.15
C GLU A 162 10.98 8.76 20.29
N GLN A 163 9.97 8.10 19.73
CA GLN A 163 9.85 6.65 19.74
C GLN A 163 10.54 5.97 18.54
N PHE A 164 11.06 6.73 17.58
CA PHE A 164 11.78 6.18 16.43
C PHE A 164 13.26 5.91 16.76
N PRO A 165 13.85 4.78 16.30
CA PRO A 165 13.23 3.71 15.51
C PRO A 165 12.15 2.95 16.30
N TYR A 166 10.98 2.74 15.68
CA TYR A 166 9.79 2.22 16.35
C TYR A 166 9.51 0.77 15.95
N GLN A 167 9.57 -0.14 16.91
CA GLN A 167 9.18 -1.53 16.69
C GLN A 167 7.65 -1.67 16.74
N SER A 168 7.03 -1.85 15.57
CA SER A 168 5.59 -2.11 15.45
C SER A 168 5.21 -3.49 16.00
N ALA A 169 3.96 -3.61 16.44
CA ALA A 169 3.41 -4.85 17.00
C ALA A 169 3.38 -6.04 16.03
N LEU A 170 3.55 -5.80 14.73
CA LEU A 170 3.57 -6.83 13.67
C LEU A 170 4.96 -7.02 13.03
N GLY A 171 6.01 -6.49 13.67
CA GLY A 171 7.39 -6.91 13.42
C GLY A 171 8.24 -5.96 12.57
N TRP A 172 7.67 -4.91 11.97
CA TRP A 172 8.46 -3.88 11.29
C TRP A 172 9.06 -2.88 12.27
N GLU A 173 10.33 -2.54 12.07
CA GLU A 173 10.97 -1.37 12.68
C GLU A 173 10.82 -0.19 11.72
N TYR A 174 10.16 0.87 12.18
CA TYR A 174 10.04 2.11 11.41
C TYR A 174 11.26 2.98 11.68
N ASP A 175 11.85 3.54 10.64
CA ASP A 175 13.13 4.25 10.71
C ASP A 175 13.02 5.62 11.37
N SER A 176 12.05 6.45 10.96
CA SER A 176 11.86 7.81 11.46
C SER A 176 10.45 8.35 11.19
N GLY A 177 10.02 9.34 11.96
CA GLY A 177 8.73 10.00 11.75
C GLY A 177 8.49 11.19 12.67
N ASP A 178 7.82 12.23 12.16
CA ASP A 178 7.32 13.38 12.93
C ASP A 178 5.86 13.64 12.54
N TYR A 179 5.01 12.69 12.94
CA TYR A 179 3.63 12.59 12.46
C TYR A 179 2.77 13.77 12.91
N HIS A 180 2.91 14.21 14.17
CA HIS A 180 2.20 15.36 14.69
C HIS A 180 2.47 16.64 13.89
N THR A 181 3.74 16.90 13.54
CA THR A 181 4.10 18.09 12.74
C THR A 181 3.49 18.03 11.33
N GLY A 182 3.55 16.88 10.67
CA GLY A 182 2.95 16.69 9.34
C GLY A 182 1.43 16.85 9.39
N TRP A 183 0.80 16.26 10.40
CA TRP A 183 -0.64 16.31 10.63
C TRP A 183 -1.14 17.73 10.87
N GLU A 184 -0.51 18.47 11.79
CA GLU A 184 -0.89 19.85 12.09
C GLU A 184 -0.80 20.76 10.86
N LYS A 185 0.29 20.62 10.08
CA LYS A 185 0.46 21.38 8.84
C LYS A 185 -0.62 21.08 7.82
N ALA A 186 -0.98 19.81 7.64
CA ALA A 186 -2.04 19.41 6.71
C ALA A 186 -3.40 19.97 7.14
N LEU A 187 -3.78 19.82 8.40
CA LEU A 187 -5.05 20.33 8.93
C LEU A 187 -5.14 21.86 8.82
N LYS A 188 -4.05 22.57 9.12
CA LYS A 188 -3.97 24.02 8.99
C LYS A 188 -4.10 24.47 7.53
N ALA A 189 -3.41 23.80 6.61
CA ALA A 189 -3.40 24.16 5.19
C ALA A 189 -4.80 24.09 4.55
N VAL A 190 -5.65 23.18 5.03
CA VAL A 190 -7.03 23.02 4.52
C VAL A 190 -8.08 23.75 5.37
N GLY A 191 -7.69 24.43 6.46
CA GLY A 191 -8.64 25.07 7.36
C GLY A 191 -9.61 24.06 7.99
N TYR A 192 -9.09 22.95 8.53
CA TYR A 192 -9.90 21.80 8.96
C TYR A 192 -11.04 22.15 9.93
N GLU A 193 -10.81 23.06 10.88
CA GLU A 193 -11.85 23.51 11.81
C GLU A 193 -13.02 24.20 11.09
N ASP A 194 -12.73 25.03 10.09
CA ASP A 194 -13.75 25.73 9.31
C ASP A 194 -14.50 24.76 8.39
N LEU A 195 -13.79 23.78 7.80
CA LEU A 195 -14.44 22.67 7.07
C LEU A 195 -15.38 21.87 7.97
N ARG A 196 -15.03 21.64 9.24
CA ARG A 196 -15.90 20.94 10.20
C ARG A 196 -17.14 21.76 10.57
N LYS A 197 -17.00 23.09 10.73
CA LYS A 197 -18.16 23.99 10.93
C LYS A 197 -19.08 23.97 9.71
N GLU A 198 -18.52 24.14 8.52
CA GLU A 198 -19.27 24.11 7.26
C GLU A 198 -19.99 22.76 7.06
N GLN A 199 -19.32 21.65 7.39
CA GLN A 199 -19.92 20.32 7.33
C GLN A 199 -21.15 20.22 8.25
N ALA A 200 -21.05 20.71 9.49
CA ALA A 200 -22.17 20.69 10.43
C ALA A 200 -23.36 21.53 9.92
N GLU A 201 -23.09 22.73 9.40
CA GLU A 201 -24.11 23.59 8.81
C GLU A 201 -24.83 22.92 7.62
N ARG A 202 -24.07 22.27 6.73
CA ARG A 202 -24.63 21.54 5.58
C ARG A 202 -25.45 20.33 6.00
N VAL A 203 -25.07 19.63 7.07
CA VAL A 203 -25.86 18.51 7.62
C VAL A 203 -27.21 19.02 8.14
N GLU A 204 -27.23 20.13 8.87
CA GLU A 204 -28.49 20.71 9.36
C GLU A 204 -29.36 21.27 8.22
N ALA A 205 -28.77 21.94 7.23
CA ALA A 205 -29.48 22.39 6.02
C ALA A 205 -30.07 21.21 5.23
N PHE A 206 -29.35 20.08 5.13
CA PHE A 206 -29.84 18.88 4.48
C PHE A 206 -31.05 18.29 5.20
N LYS A 207 -31.04 18.28 6.55
CA LYS A 207 -32.18 17.83 7.36
C LYS A 207 -33.40 18.74 7.19
N ARG A 208 -33.19 20.06 7.02
CA ARG A 208 -34.26 21.05 6.73
C ARG A 208 -34.75 21.02 5.28
N GLY A 209 -34.10 20.26 4.39
CA GLY A 209 -34.45 20.20 2.97
C GLY A 209 -33.97 21.40 2.15
N GLU A 210 -33.12 22.26 2.72
CA GLU A 210 -32.56 23.44 2.04
C GLU A 210 -31.45 23.07 1.04
N THR A 211 -30.83 21.90 1.21
CA THR A 211 -29.82 21.35 0.28
C THR A 211 -29.96 19.85 0.11
N ARG A 212 -29.49 19.34 -1.04
CA ARG A 212 -29.32 17.91 -1.33
C ARG A 212 -27.85 17.50 -1.41
N THR A 213 -26.93 18.43 -1.17
CA THR A 213 -25.47 18.21 -1.24
C THR A 213 -24.88 18.16 0.17
N LEU A 214 -24.12 17.10 0.45
CA LEU A 214 -23.37 16.94 1.70
C LEU A 214 -21.87 17.18 1.48
N LEU A 215 -21.16 17.58 2.54
CA LEU A 215 -19.70 17.72 2.55
C LEU A 215 -19.07 16.52 3.28
N GLY A 216 -18.19 15.79 2.59
CA GLY A 216 -17.33 14.77 3.18
C GLY A 216 -15.91 15.31 3.35
N ILE A 217 -15.29 15.02 4.49
CA ILE A 217 -13.90 15.37 4.77
C ILE A 217 -13.13 14.06 4.91
N GLY A 218 -12.32 13.73 3.91
CA GLY A 218 -11.51 12.51 3.91
C GLY A 218 -10.16 12.75 4.58
N LEU A 219 -9.82 11.90 5.55
CA LEU A 219 -8.57 11.95 6.29
C LEU A 219 -7.78 10.66 6.07
N SER A 220 -6.49 10.79 5.78
CA SER A 220 -5.56 9.68 5.67
C SER A 220 -4.18 10.14 6.14
N HIS A 221 -3.68 9.55 7.22
CA HIS A 221 -2.27 9.64 7.61
C HIS A 221 -1.70 8.23 7.56
N PHE A 222 -0.70 7.99 6.72
CA PHE A 222 -0.19 6.65 6.48
C PHE A 222 1.32 6.59 6.63
N THR A 223 1.79 5.45 7.13
CA THR A 223 3.20 5.07 7.15
C THR A 223 3.43 4.06 6.05
N GLU A 224 4.39 4.34 5.18
CA GLU A 224 4.85 3.41 4.14
C GLU A 224 6.04 2.57 4.64
N ILE A 225 6.22 1.40 4.05
CA ILE A 225 7.43 0.60 3.99
C ILE A 225 7.81 0.33 2.53
N VAL A 226 8.81 1.08 2.06
CA VAL A 226 9.41 0.92 0.73
C VAL A 226 10.90 0.61 0.86
N GLY A 227 11.50 0.10 -0.21
CA GLY A 227 12.88 -0.38 -0.19
C GLY A 227 13.01 -1.83 0.30
N ALA A 228 12.05 -2.69 -0.11
CA ALA A 228 12.12 -4.14 0.06
C ALA A 228 13.51 -4.64 -0.33
N GLY A 229 14.20 -5.24 0.64
CA GLY A 229 15.61 -4.92 0.79
C GLY A 229 16.40 -5.95 1.60
N PRO A 230 16.44 -5.88 2.95
CA PRO A 230 17.39 -6.66 3.74
C PRO A 230 17.39 -8.15 3.39
N VAL A 231 18.55 -8.66 2.95
CA VAL A 231 18.72 -10.05 2.46
C VAL A 231 18.36 -11.13 3.48
N LYS A 232 18.27 -10.76 4.77
CA LYS A 232 17.77 -11.63 5.85
C LYS A 232 16.39 -12.21 5.51
N ASN A 233 15.49 -11.41 4.95
CA ASN A 233 14.10 -11.80 4.71
C ASN A 233 13.55 -11.39 3.34
N CYS A 234 14.23 -10.53 2.59
CA CYS A 234 13.78 -10.08 1.27
C CYS A 234 14.60 -10.74 0.15
N ASP A 235 13.94 -11.60 -0.63
CA ASP A 235 14.50 -12.19 -1.85
C ASP A 235 13.42 -12.33 -2.92
N ILE A 236 13.81 -12.23 -4.19
CA ILE A 236 12.98 -12.61 -5.34
C ILE A 236 13.56 -13.91 -5.88
N LEU A 237 12.84 -15.01 -5.68
CA LEU A 237 13.25 -16.35 -6.14
C LEU A 237 14.68 -16.74 -5.69
N GLY A 238 15.04 -16.40 -4.45
CA GLY A 238 16.36 -16.71 -3.87
C GLY A 238 17.46 -15.68 -4.14
N LEU A 239 17.20 -14.66 -4.98
CA LEU A 239 18.11 -13.53 -5.16
C LEU A 239 17.76 -12.44 -4.14
N GLY A 240 18.72 -12.09 -3.28
CA GLY A 240 18.53 -11.01 -2.30
C GLY A 240 18.14 -9.70 -2.99
N MET A 241 17.22 -8.95 -2.38
CA MET A 241 16.68 -7.71 -2.95
C MET A 241 17.63 -6.51 -2.76
N PHE A 242 18.87 -6.64 -3.22
CA PHE A 242 19.80 -5.51 -3.34
C PHE A 242 19.61 -4.79 -4.68
N ASP A 243 20.10 -3.56 -4.76
CA ASP A 243 20.32 -2.84 -6.03
C ASP A 243 21.81 -2.53 -6.20
N SER A 244 22.21 -2.04 -7.37
CA SER A 244 23.62 -1.81 -7.69
C SER A 244 23.81 -0.58 -8.57
N CYS A 245 25.01 -0.01 -8.52
CA CYS A 245 25.40 1.12 -9.34
C CYS A 245 26.86 0.97 -9.80
N GLU A 246 27.10 1.12 -11.11
CA GLU A 246 28.44 1.23 -11.70
C GLU A 246 28.62 2.66 -12.22
N ILE A 247 29.64 3.37 -11.72
CA ILE A 247 30.01 4.71 -12.19
C ILE A 247 31.43 4.66 -12.76
N ARG A 248 31.59 5.18 -13.98
CA ARG A 248 32.89 5.30 -14.66
C ARG A 248 33.11 6.73 -15.10
N ILE A 249 34.18 7.34 -14.58
CA ILE A 249 34.61 8.70 -14.92
C ILE A 249 35.64 8.63 -16.03
N HIS A 250 35.45 9.42 -17.08
CA HIS A 250 36.38 9.54 -18.20
C HIS A 250 37.56 10.47 -17.83
N PRO A 251 38.73 10.33 -18.47
CA PRO A 251 39.88 11.21 -18.20
C PRO A 251 39.60 12.71 -18.34
N THR A 252 38.58 13.08 -19.12
CA THR A 252 38.15 14.47 -19.35
C THR A 252 37.09 14.96 -18.34
N GLY A 253 36.73 14.16 -17.34
CA GLY A 253 35.82 14.54 -16.25
C GLY A 253 34.33 14.28 -16.50
N SER A 254 33.92 13.83 -17.69
CA SER A 254 32.56 13.30 -17.91
C SER A 254 32.41 11.90 -17.31
N ALA A 255 31.18 11.39 -17.16
CA ALA A 255 30.94 10.08 -16.57
C ALA A 255 29.79 9.32 -17.25
N ILE A 256 29.83 7.99 -17.10
CA ILE A 256 28.72 7.08 -17.37
C ILE A 256 28.32 6.35 -16.09
N ALA A 257 27.03 6.30 -15.82
CA ALA A 257 26.46 5.56 -14.70
C ALA A 257 25.43 4.55 -15.20
N ARG A 258 25.41 3.35 -14.58
CA ARG A 258 24.40 2.31 -14.81
C ARG A 258 23.90 1.80 -13.47
N LEU A 259 22.60 1.54 -13.38
CA LEU A 259 21.93 1.08 -12.16
C LEU A 259 21.21 -0.25 -12.42
N GLY A 260 20.86 -0.97 -11.36
CA GLY A 260 20.09 -2.23 -11.42
C GLY A 260 18.59 -2.06 -11.63
N THR A 261 18.06 -0.86 -11.39
CA THR A 261 16.64 -0.48 -11.51
C THR A 261 16.12 -0.39 -12.95
#